data_AF-A0A542AFW9-F1
#
_entry.id   AF-A0A542AFW9-F1
#
_cell.length_a   1.000
_cell.length_b   1.000
_cell.length_c   1.000
_cell.angle_alpha   90.00
_cell.angle_beta   90.00
_cell.angle_gamma   90.00
#
_symmetry.space_group_name_H-M   'P 1'
#
loop_
_entity.id
_entity.type
_entity.pdbx_description
1 polymer ?
#
loop_
_entity_poly.entity_id
_entity_poly.type
_entity_poly.pdbx_seq_one_letter_code
_entity_poly.pdbx_strand_id
1 'polypeptide(L)'
;MTTLAAFALSIGTVTLPDPGQAQQPVFPSLPRGTYVAAQYTCTEYIEAGLLRLDANGISPPKSTCKIVSADERSATYESTCHENDTPSEQERVKLKIEPLTKQSLRVNGIVYNYCKDL
;
A
#
# COMPACT_ATOMS: atom_id res chain seq x y z
N MET A 1 37.30 47.67 -25.45
CA MET A 1 36.69 47.13 -24.22
C MET A 1 35.35 46.52 -24.58
N THR A 2 35.22 45.27 -24.17
CA THR A 2 34.25 44.21 -24.47
C THR A 2 32.88 44.50 -23.87
N THR A 3 31.77 44.21 -24.57
CA THR A 3 30.69 43.32 -24.05
C THR A 3 29.61 43.05 -25.11
N LEU A 4 29.47 41.78 -25.49
CA LEU A 4 28.29 41.21 -26.13
C LEU A 4 27.19 41.03 -25.07
N ALA A 5 25.97 41.47 -25.35
CA ALA A 5 24.79 41.06 -24.60
C ALA A 5 24.04 39.97 -25.38
N ALA A 6 24.34 38.71 -25.04
CA ALA A 6 23.53 37.57 -25.46
C ALA A 6 22.41 37.37 -24.43
N PHE A 7 21.18 37.74 -24.78
CA PHE A 7 20.00 37.37 -24.00
C PHE A 7 19.59 35.95 -24.39
N ALA A 8 20.01 34.99 -23.56
CA ALA A 8 19.60 33.59 -23.67
C ALA A 8 18.13 33.44 -23.26
N LEU A 9 17.37 32.77 -24.14
CA LEU A 9 16.01 32.29 -23.93
C LEU A 9 15.94 31.41 -22.68
N SER A 10 15.16 31.81 -21.67
CA SER A 10 14.70 30.91 -20.61
C SER A 10 13.27 30.52 -20.92
N ILE A 11 13.11 29.43 -21.66
CA ILE A 11 11.82 28.77 -21.86
C ILE A 11 11.48 28.12 -20.52
N GLY A 12 10.58 28.74 -19.76
CA GLY A 12 10.03 28.12 -18.56
C GLY A 12 9.27 26.87 -18.97
N THR A 13 9.87 25.69 -18.75
CA THR A 13 9.16 24.42 -18.87
C THR A 13 8.13 24.36 -17.74
N VAL A 14 6.87 24.63 -18.12
CA VAL A 14 5.71 24.32 -17.29
C VAL A 14 5.68 22.80 -17.12
N THR A 15 6.15 22.30 -15.98
CA THR A 15 5.91 20.92 -15.56
C THR A 15 4.42 20.74 -15.32
N LEU A 16 3.71 20.27 -16.34
CA LEU A 16 2.39 19.67 -16.18
C LEU A 16 2.50 18.50 -15.19
N PRO A 17 1.58 18.34 -14.23
CA PRO A 17 1.53 17.13 -13.43
C PRO A 17 1.27 15.95 -14.36
N ASP A 18 2.21 15.01 -14.39
CA ASP A 18 2.11 13.75 -15.13
C ASP A 18 0.87 12.97 -14.63
N PRO A 19 -0.16 12.73 -15.46
CA PRO A 19 -1.39 12.05 -15.06
C PRO A 19 -1.24 10.52 -15.04
N GLY A 20 -0.02 9.99 -14.90
CA GLY A 20 0.25 8.58 -15.13
C GLY A 20 1.37 7.96 -14.31
N GLN A 21 1.78 8.54 -13.16
CA GLN A 21 2.60 7.77 -12.23
C GLN A 21 1.75 6.64 -11.63
N ALA A 22 1.71 5.50 -12.33
CA ALA A 22 1.24 4.24 -11.81
C ALA A 22 1.95 4.03 -10.47
N GLN A 23 1.21 4.22 -9.36
CA GLN A 23 1.73 4.02 -8.03
C GLN A 23 2.33 2.62 -8.01
N GLN A 24 3.63 2.52 -7.74
CA GLN A 24 4.29 1.22 -7.73
C GLN A 24 3.51 0.30 -6.77
N PRO A 25 3.18 -0.93 -7.21
CA PRO A 25 2.37 -1.83 -6.42
C PRO A 25 3.02 -2.08 -5.06
N VAL A 26 2.34 -1.70 -3.98
CA VAL A 26 2.87 -1.93 -2.63
C VAL A 26 2.91 -3.44 -2.41
N PHE A 27 4.08 -4.01 -2.13
CA PHE A 27 4.36 -5.45 -2.12
C PHE A 27 4.21 -6.13 -3.51
N PRO A 28 5.10 -5.86 -4.48
CA PRO A 28 4.97 -6.36 -5.84
C PRO A 28 5.13 -7.88 -5.97
N SER A 29 5.76 -8.53 -4.98
CA SER A 29 5.99 -9.98 -4.96
C SER A 29 4.83 -10.80 -4.40
N LEU A 30 3.82 -10.14 -3.81
CA LEU A 30 2.69 -10.80 -3.17
C LEU A 30 1.46 -10.80 -4.10
N PRO A 31 0.74 -11.93 -4.23
CA PRO A 31 -0.53 -11.99 -4.92
C PRO A 31 -1.54 -11.00 -4.35
N ARG A 32 -2.29 -10.32 -5.23
CA ARG A 32 -3.45 -9.52 -4.81
C ARG A 32 -4.62 -10.45 -4.50
N GLY A 33 -5.43 -10.08 -3.51
CA GLY A 33 -6.60 -10.84 -3.09
C GLY A 33 -6.62 -11.09 -1.59
N THR A 34 -7.28 -12.16 -1.20
CA THR A 34 -7.61 -12.46 0.20
C THR A 34 -6.50 -13.26 0.88
N TYR A 35 -6.20 -12.88 2.10
CA TYR A 35 -5.25 -13.51 3.00
C TYR A 35 -5.96 -13.90 4.29
N VAL A 36 -5.71 -15.11 4.77
CA VAL A 36 -6.34 -15.69 5.96
C VAL A 36 -5.30 -15.93 7.04
N ALA A 37 -5.59 -15.52 8.28
CA ALA A 37 -4.68 -15.73 9.41
C ALA A 37 -4.39 -17.24 9.57
N ALA A 38 -3.14 -17.59 9.87
CA ALA A 38 -2.63 -18.97 9.83
C ALA A 38 -3.29 -19.94 10.83
N GLN A 39 -4.04 -19.42 11.81
CA GLN A 39 -4.88 -20.20 12.72
C GLN A 39 -6.20 -20.68 12.08
N TYR A 40 -6.52 -20.21 10.88
CA TYR A 40 -7.71 -20.55 10.09
C TYR A 40 -7.29 -21.15 8.74
N THR A 41 -8.25 -21.65 7.97
CA THR A 41 -8.04 -22.18 6.62
C THR A 41 -8.83 -21.37 5.59
N CYS A 42 -8.52 -21.52 4.30
CA CYS A 42 -9.27 -20.84 3.23
C CYS A 42 -10.74 -21.29 3.14
N THR A 43 -11.11 -22.39 3.78
CA THR A 43 -12.49 -22.93 3.82
C THR A 43 -13.18 -22.73 5.16
N GLU A 44 -12.41 -22.53 6.23
CA GLU A 44 -12.90 -22.35 7.60
C GLU A 44 -12.19 -21.16 8.24
N TYR A 45 -12.84 -20.00 8.17
CA TYR A 45 -12.33 -18.74 8.71
C TYR A 45 -13.44 -17.94 9.37
N ILE A 46 -13.04 -16.96 10.17
CA ILE A 46 -13.93 -15.91 10.65
C ILE A 46 -13.57 -14.60 9.95
N GLU A 47 -14.53 -13.69 9.85
CA GLU A 47 -14.35 -12.41 9.18
C GLU A 47 -13.13 -11.64 9.73
N ALA A 48 -12.98 -11.55 11.06
CA ALA A 48 -11.84 -10.88 11.71
C ALA A 48 -10.46 -11.50 11.40
N GLY A 49 -10.43 -12.73 10.85
CA GLY A 49 -9.21 -13.42 10.43
C GLY A 49 -8.77 -13.10 8.99
N LEU A 50 -9.50 -12.25 8.27
CA LEU A 50 -9.21 -11.91 6.88
C LEU A 50 -8.40 -10.62 6.75
N LEU A 51 -7.59 -10.56 5.70
CA LEU A 51 -6.97 -9.36 5.17
C LEU A 51 -7.10 -9.36 3.66
N ARG A 52 -7.25 -8.19 3.05
CA ARG A 52 -7.19 -8.03 1.59
C ARG A 52 -5.95 -7.25 1.21
N LEU A 53 -5.19 -7.75 0.24
CA LEU A 53 -4.12 -7.02 -0.41
C LEU A 53 -4.56 -6.55 -1.80
N ASP A 54 -4.59 -5.25 -2.01
CA ASP A 54 -4.87 -4.62 -3.32
C ASP A 54 -3.76 -3.64 -3.69
N ALA A 55 -3.94 -2.83 -4.74
CA ALA A 55 -2.91 -1.90 -5.21
C ALA A 55 -2.52 -0.81 -4.19
N ASN A 56 -3.41 -0.47 -3.25
CA ASN A 56 -3.22 0.59 -2.27
C ASN A 56 -2.58 0.11 -0.97
N GLY A 57 -2.72 -1.18 -0.64
CA GLY A 57 -2.11 -1.77 0.54
C GLY A 57 -2.89 -2.95 1.12
N ILE A 58 -2.64 -3.21 2.40
CA ILE A 58 -3.35 -4.23 3.19
C ILE A 58 -4.53 -3.57 3.90
N SER A 59 -5.71 -4.16 3.73
CA SER A 59 -6.95 -3.72 4.36
C SER A 59 -7.54 -4.83 5.23
N PRO A 60 -7.97 -4.54 6.48
CA PRO A 60 -8.78 -5.45 7.27
C PRO A 60 -10.21 -5.54 6.69
N PRO A 61 -11.04 -6.49 7.19
CA PRO A 61 -12.42 -6.64 6.73
C PRO A 61 -13.21 -5.37 6.99
N LYS A 62 -14.14 -5.03 6.09
CA LYS A 62 -15.00 -3.83 6.15
C LYS A 62 -14.25 -2.49 6.08
N SER A 63 -12.94 -2.51 5.87
CA SER A 63 -12.14 -1.31 5.67
C SER A 63 -11.44 -1.30 4.32
N THR A 64 -11.17 -0.11 3.82
CA THR A 64 -10.21 0.12 2.73
C THR A 64 -9.08 0.99 3.26
N CYS A 65 -7.87 0.46 3.24
CA CYS A 65 -6.67 1.13 3.72
C CYS A 65 -5.74 1.46 2.56
N LYS A 66 -5.21 2.68 2.56
CA LYS A 66 -4.18 3.13 1.63
C LYS A 66 -2.91 3.44 2.40
N ILE A 67 -1.80 2.83 1.98
CA ILE A 67 -0.48 3.13 2.53
C ILE A 67 -0.09 4.55 2.09
N VAL A 68 0.24 5.40 3.08
CA VAL A 68 0.61 6.81 2.90
C VAL A 68 2.08 7.06 3.22
N SER A 69 2.71 6.20 4.02
CA SER A 69 4.16 6.23 4.26
C SER A 69 4.69 4.81 4.52
N ALA A 70 5.97 4.59 4.18
CA ALA A 70 6.63 3.31 4.36
C ALA A 70 8.08 3.53 4.83
N ASP A 71 8.45 2.82 5.89
CA ASP A 71 9.82 2.58 6.29
C ASP A 71 10.13 1.10 6.08
N GLU A 72 10.60 0.79 4.88
CA GLU A 72 10.88 -0.58 4.44
C GLU A 72 12.00 -1.24 5.27
N ARG A 73 12.91 -0.45 5.86
CA ARG A 73 14.02 -1.00 6.68
C ARG A 73 13.51 -1.62 7.97
N SER A 74 12.45 -1.04 8.54
CA SER A 74 11.80 -1.56 9.75
C SER A 74 10.54 -2.36 9.45
N ALA A 75 10.22 -2.59 8.17
CA ALA A 75 9.00 -3.22 7.70
C ALA A 75 7.73 -2.54 8.24
N THR A 76 7.78 -1.21 8.39
CA THR A 76 6.72 -0.41 9.02
C THR A 76 6.01 0.44 7.98
N TYR A 77 4.68 0.41 7.99
CA TYR A 77 3.84 1.09 7.03
C TYR A 77 2.76 1.88 7.78
N GLU A 78 2.54 3.13 7.38
CA GLU A 78 1.37 3.89 7.85
C GLU A 78 0.31 3.90 6.77
N SER A 79 -0.92 3.60 7.17
CA SER A 79 -2.08 3.59 6.30
C SER A 79 -3.15 4.54 6.81
N THR A 80 -3.86 5.18 5.89
CA THR A 80 -5.16 5.80 6.20
C THR A 80 -6.25 4.80 5.81
N CYS A 81 -7.17 4.53 6.72
CA CYS A 81 -8.24 3.55 6.52
C CYS A 81 -9.62 4.22 6.57
N HIS A 82 -10.53 3.74 5.71
CA HIS A 82 -11.95 4.11 5.70
C HIS A 82 -12.78 2.87 6.02
N GLU A 83 -13.75 2.99 6.92
CA GLU A 83 -14.64 1.89 7.30
C GLU A 83 -16.03 2.13 6.70
N ASN A 84 -16.63 1.09 6.09
CA ASN A 84 -18.01 1.12 5.56
C ASN A 84 -18.36 2.37 4.72
N ASP A 85 -17.44 2.79 3.83
CA ASP A 85 -17.54 3.99 2.99
C ASP A 85 -17.79 5.32 3.72
N THR A 86 -17.65 5.34 5.04
CA THR A 86 -17.67 6.59 5.82
C THR A 86 -16.26 7.18 5.80
N PRO A 87 -16.09 8.44 5.36
CA PRO A 87 -14.80 9.10 5.45
C PRO A 87 -14.37 9.21 6.92
N SER A 88 -13.50 8.31 7.38
CA SER A 88 -12.75 8.53 8.61
C SER A 88 -11.59 9.46 8.26
N GLU A 89 -11.79 10.75 8.51
CA GLU A 89 -10.68 11.68 8.52
C GLU A 89 -9.85 11.39 9.78
N GLN A 90 -8.65 10.82 9.58
CA GLN A 90 -7.50 10.92 10.49
C GLN A 90 -7.26 9.82 11.54
N GLU A 91 -7.41 8.54 11.22
CA GLU A 91 -6.60 7.52 11.92
C GLU A 91 -5.55 6.92 11.00
N ARG A 92 -4.30 7.40 11.17
CA ARG A 92 -3.14 6.73 10.57
C ARG A 92 -2.84 5.49 11.39
N VAL A 93 -3.09 4.34 10.81
CA VAL A 93 -2.79 3.05 11.43
C VAL A 93 -1.38 2.65 11.04
N LYS A 94 -0.55 2.41 12.05
CA LYS A 94 0.82 1.92 11.86
C LYS A 94 0.83 0.40 11.92
N LEU A 95 1.32 -0.23 10.85
CA LEU A 95 1.38 -1.68 10.69
C LEU A 95 2.81 -2.13 10.45
N LYS A 96 3.23 -3.21 11.11
CA LYS A 96 4.45 -3.93 10.74
C LYS A 96 4.09 -5.04 9.76
N ILE A 97 4.56 -4.97 8.52
CA ILE A 97 4.23 -5.91 7.45
C ILE A 97 5.49 -6.55 6.89
N GLU A 98 5.67 -7.85 7.14
CA GLU A 98 6.86 -8.62 6.72
C GLU A 98 6.44 -9.71 5.73
N PRO A 99 6.78 -9.62 4.43
CA PRO A 99 6.61 -10.74 3.52
C PRO A 99 7.45 -11.93 3.99
N LEU A 100 6.82 -13.10 4.17
CA LEU A 100 7.51 -14.31 4.63
C LEU A 100 7.84 -15.24 3.46
N THR A 101 6.88 -15.40 2.55
CA THR A 101 7.03 -16.17 1.31
C THR A 101 6.34 -15.43 0.16
N LYS A 102 6.33 -16.02 -1.03
CA LYS A 102 5.55 -15.48 -2.16
C LYS A 102 4.03 -15.53 -1.94
N GLN A 103 3.54 -16.23 -0.92
CA GLN A 103 2.11 -16.42 -0.66
C GLN A 103 1.74 -16.19 0.81
N SER A 104 2.66 -15.66 1.62
CA SER A 104 2.39 -15.39 3.02
C SER A 104 3.16 -14.18 3.51
N LEU A 105 2.55 -13.50 4.48
CA LEU A 105 3.05 -12.28 5.09
C LEU A 105 2.70 -12.28 6.57
N ARG A 106 3.42 -11.50 7.35
CA ARG A 106 3.12 -11.26 8.76
C ARG A 106 2.68 -9.81 8.94
N VAL A 107 1.52 -9.60 9.54
CA VAL A 107 1.05 -8.25 9.96
C VAL A 107 0.98 -8.21 11.48
N ASN A 108 1.70 -7.27 12.10
CA ASN A 108 1.70 -7.07 13.56
C ASN A 108 1.90 -8.37 14.37
N GLY A 109 2.73 -9.28 13.88
CA GLY A 109 3.01 -10.57 14.54
C GLY A 109 2.15 -11.74 14.06
N ILE A 110 1.01 -11.49 13.40
CA ILE A 110 0.09 -12.52 12.92
C ILE A 110 0.46 -12.92 11.50
N VAL A 111 0.61 -14.22 11.24
CA VAL A 111 0.89 -14.75 9.90
C VAL A 111 -0.40 -14.91 9.13
N TYR A 112 -0.41 -14.49 7.87
CA TYR A 112 -1.52 -14.67 6.94
C TYR A 112 -1.05 -15.37 5.67
N ASN A 113 -1.89 -16.27 5.15
CA ASN A 113 -1.65 -17.04 3.94
C ASN A 113 -2.63 -16.64 2.84
N TYR A 114 -2.14 -16.51 1.62
CA TYR A 114 -2.96 -16.19 0.45
C TYR A 114 -3.95 -17.30 0.13
N CYS A 115 -5.21 -16.93 -0.09
CA CYS A 115 -6.28 -17.82 -0.51
C CYS A 115 -6.79 -17.38 -1.88
N LYS A 116 -6.53 -18.20 -2.90
CA LYS A 116 -6.78 -17.83 -4.31
C LYS A 116 -8.27 -17.70 -4.66
N ASP A 117 -9.12 -18.49 -4.01
CA ASP A 117 -10.52 -18.67 -4.40
C ASP A 117 -11.51 -17.97 -3.44
N LEU A 118 -11.03 -16.98 -2.67
CA LEU A 118 -11.80 -16.11 -1.77
C LEU A 118 -11.83 -14.67 -2.27
#